data_AF-A0A383DUN4-F1
#
_entry.id   AF-A0A383DUN4-F1
#
_cell.length_a   1.000
_cell.length_b   1.000
_cell.length_c   1.000
_cell.angle_alpha   90.00
_cell.angle_beta   90.00
_cell.angle_gamma   90.00
#
_symmetry.space_group_name_H-M   'P 1'
#
loop_
_entity.id
_entity.type
_entity.pdbx_description
1 polymer ?
#
loop_
_entity_poly.entity_id
_entity_poly.type
_entity_poly.pdbx_seq_one_letter_code
_entity_poly.pdbx_strand_id
1 'polypeptide(L)'
;MATINLGRIKPVFQGAYNGATAYVVDDIVTFGGETFICILASTGNATSNATYWSKLAKKGDDVTQLTTQGDILFRGTSAVERLPAGSSGNVLQTKGAGVDPIWASATGINWDYKSADFTAVSGGAYICNTGETAAFTMTMPTSPQDNDYVIFCDGYGSWN
;
A
#
# COMPACT_ATOMS: atom_id res chain seq x y z
N MET A 1 20.99 4.53 -61.30
CA MET A 1 20.53 5.34 -60.16
C MET A 1 20.81 4.53 -58.91
N ALA A 2 21.65 5.02 -57.99
CA ALA A 2 22.01 4.24 -56.81
C ALA A 2 20.86 4.25 -55.80
N THR A 3 20.51 3.08 -55.28
CA THR A 3 19.61 2.95 -54.13
C THR A 3 20.36 3.44 -52.89
N ILE A 4 20.01 4.64 -52.39
CA ILE A 4 20.51 5.09 -51.10
C ILE A 4 19.69 4.36 -50.02
N ASN A 5 20.31 3.39 -49.34
CA ASN A 5 19.75 2.81 -48.12
C ASN A 5 20.00 3.78 -46.97
N LEU A 6 18.95 4.47 -46.54
CA LEU A 6 19.02 5.49 -45.47
C LEU A 6 19.03 4.88 -44.05
N GLY A 7 18.97 3.55 -43.92
CA GLY A 7 18.85 2.88 -42.63
C GLY A 7 17.61 3.33 -41.84
N ARG A 8 17.70 3.23 -40.51
CA ARG A 8 16.68 3.75 -39.58
C ARG A 8 16.80 5.27 -39.52
N ILE A 9 16.06 5.99 -40.36
CA ILE A 9 15.85 7.43 -40.18
C ILE A 9 15.07 7.60 -38.86
N LYS A 10 15.53 8.53 -38.02
CA LYS A 10 15.11 8.64 -36.63
C LYS A 10 13.60 8.93 -36.53
N PRO A 11 12.85 8.25 -35.64
CA PRO A 11 11.50 8.68 -35.26
C PRO A 11 11.53 10.12 -34.74
N VAL A 12 10.49 10.90 -35.05
CA VAL A 12 10.40 12.32 -34.68
C VAL A 12 9.32 12.47 -33.61
N PHE A 13 9.67 12.98 -32.43
CA PHE A 13 8.67 13.26 -31.40
C PHE A 13 8.00 14.62 -31.66
N GLN A 14 6.70 14.60 -31.92
CA GLN A 14 5.87 15.76 -32.28
C GLN A 14 5.11 16.37 -31.07
N GLY A 15 5.28 15.82 -29.86
CA GLY A 15 4.54 16.27 -28.68
C GLY A 15 3.15 15.65 -28.56
N ALA A 16 2.19 16.39 -28.01
CA ALA A 16 0.81 15.92 -27.85
C ALA A 16 0.10 15.82 -29.21
N TYR A 17 -0.67 14.76 -29.42
CA TYR A 17 -1.49 14.58 -30.62
C TYR A 17 -2.48 15.75 -30.79
N ASN A 18 -2.55 16.28 -32.00
CA ASN A 18 -3.49 17.31 -32.42
C ASN A 18 -4.10 16.88 -33.76
N GLY A 19 -5.43 16.77 -33.82
CA GLY A 19 -6.15 16.35 -35.03
C GLY A 19 -6.00 17.29 -36.23
N ALA A 20 -5.59 18.55 -36.02
CA ALA A 20 -5.32 19.49 -37.10
C ALA A 20 -3.90 19.35 -37.72
N THR A 21 -3.00 18.61 -37.08
CA THR A 21 -1.62 18.41 -37.55
C THR A 21 -1.56 17.25 -38.54
N ALA A 22 -0.84 17.43 -39.64
CA ALA A 22 -0.51 16.35 -40.56
C ALA A 22 0.74 15.61 -40.04
N TYR A 23 0.59 14.31 -39.80
CA TYR A 23 1.65 13.43 -39.34
C TYR A 23 2.09 12.50 -40.48
N VAL A 24 3.39 12.25 -40.54
CA VAL A 24 4.00 11.30 -41.48
C VAL A 24 4.43 10.02 -40.76
N VAL A 25 4.71 8.97 -41.52
CA VAL A 25 5.22 7.71 -40.96
C VAL A 25 6.46 7.99 -40.10
N ASP A 26 6.53 7.31 -38.95
CA ASP A 26 7.54 7.44 -37.89
C ASP A 26 7.45 8.69 -36.98
N ASP A 27 6.44 9.55 -37.17
CA ASP A 27 6.10 10.57 -36.18
C ASP A 27 5.56 9.92 -34.89
N ILE A 28 6.04 10.39 -33.75
CA ILE A 28 5.62 9.95 -32.43
C ILE A 28 4.83 11.05 -31.74
N VAL A 29 3.68 10.69 -31.16
CA VAL A 29 2.83 11.60 -30.38
C VAL A 29 2.48 11.01 -29.03
N THR A 30 2.14 11.87 -28.06
CA THR A 30 1.47 11.48 -26.82
C THR A 30 -0.02 11.79 -26.87
N PHE A 31 -0.85 10.88 -26.35
CA PHE A 31 -2.29 11.13 -26.19
C PHE A 31 -2.83 10.29 -25.02
N GLY A 32 -3.57 10.91 -24.10
CA GLY A 32 -4.16 10.21 -22.95
C GLY A 32 -3.15 9.53 -22.02
N GLY A 33 -1.92 10.04 -21.94
CA GLY A 33 -0.83 9.43 -21.15
C GLY A 33 -0.13 8.24 -21.84
N GLU A 34 -0.55 7.90 -23.06
CA GLU A 34 0.07 6.87 -23.89
C GLU A 34 0.91 7.50 -25.02
N THR A 35 1.81 6.70 -25.62
CA THR A 35 2.64 7.11 -26.75
C THR A 35 2.32 6.27 -27.98
N PHE A 36 2.20 6.92 -29.14
CA PHE A 36 1.86 6.31 -30.42
C PHE A 36 2.85 6.71 -31.50
N ILE A 37 3.07 5.83 -32.48
CA ILE A 37 3.82 6.10 -33.71
C ILE A 37 2.88 6.04 -34.90
N CYS A 38 2.99 7.03 -35.78
CA CYS A 38 2.24 7.07 -37.03
C CYS A 38 2.86 6.04 -37.98
N ILE A 39 2.04 5.11 -38.49
CA ILE A 39 2.47 4.03 -39.40
C ILE A 39 1.95 4.24 -40.83
N LEU A 40 1.01 5.16 -41.02
CA LEU A 40 0.52 5.65 -42.30
C LEU A 40 0.21 7.14 -42.18
N ALA A 41 0.54 7.93 -43.21
CA ALA A 41 0.29 9.38 -43.19
C ALA A 41 -1.15 9.71 -42.75
N SER A 42 -1.28 10.65 -41.81
CA SER A 42 -2.51 10.83 -41.06
C SER A 42 -2.77 12.30 -40.73
N THR A 43 -4.02 12.73 -40.86
CA THR A 43 -4.52 14.03 -40.40
C THR A 43 -5.93 13.83 -39.89
N GLY A 44 -6.24 14.30 -38.69
CA GLY A 44 -7.57 14.14 -38.07
C GLY A 44 -7.93 12.74 -37.58
N ASN A 45 -7.17 11.68 -37.91
CA ASN A 45 -7.47 10.33 -37.41
C ASN A 45 -6.93 10.13 -36.00
N ALA A 46 -7.81 9.73 -35.08
CA ALA A 46 -7.49 9.46 -33.68
C ALA A 46 -6.39 8.40 -33.53
N THR A 47 -5.59 8.51 -32.47
CA THR A 47 -4.50 7.57 -32.16
C THR A 47 -4.97 6.14 -31.84
N SER A 48 -6.27 5.95 -31.59
CA SER A 48 -6.90 4.63 -31.46
C SER A 48 -7.11 3.91 -32.79
N ASN A 49 -7.01 4.60 -33.93
CA ASN A 49 -7.17 4.00 -35.23
C ASN A 49 -5.88 3.27 -35.66
N ALA A 50 -5.92 1.94 -35.53
CA ALA A 50 -4.80 1.04 -35.82
C ALA A 50 -4.34 1.02 -37.28
N THR A 51 -5.08 1.63 -38.22
CA THR A 51 -4.63 1.81 -39.61
C THR A 51 -3.57 2.89 -39.74
N TYR A 52 -3.64 3.93 -38.91
CA TYR A 52 -2.74 5.09 -38.97
C TYR A 52 -1.72 5.11 -37.84
N TRP A 53 -2.05 4.51 -36.70
CA TRP A 53 -1.26 4.60 -35.48
C TRP A 53 -0.98 3.23 -34.88
N SER A 54 0.24 3.04 -34.40
CA SER A 54 0.62 1.92 -33.55
C SER A 54 0.99 2.43 -32.15
N LYS A 55 0.59 1.71 -31.10
CA LYS A 55 0.92 2.08 -29.72
C LYS A 55 2.37 1.69 -29.42
N LEU A 56 3.19 2.67 -29.06
CA LEU A 56 4.58 2.45 -28.63
C LEU A 56 4.68 2.16 -27.13
N ALA A 57 3.92 2.90 -26.32
CA ALA A 57 3.92 2.74 -24.87
C ALA A 57 2.50 2.94 -24.32
N LYS A 58 2.03 1.97 -23.55
CA LYS A 58 0.79 2.07 -22.77
C LYS A 58 1.07 2.91 -21.52
N LYS A 59 0.09 3.69 -21.08
CA LYS A 59 0.13 4.27 -19.73
C LYS A 59 0.06 3.17 -18.67
N GLY A 60 0.55 3.46 -17.47
CA GLY A 60 0.26 2.63 -16.29
C GLY A 60 -1.24 2.59 -16.02
N ASP A 61 -1.73 1.46 -15.52
CA ASP A 61 -3.12 1.37 -15.06
C ASP A 61 -3.30 2.19 -13.78
N ASP A 62 -4.40 2.92 -13.68
CA ASP A 62 -4.70 3.70 -12.48
C ASP A 62 -5.11 2.75 -11.35
N VAL A 63 -4.74 3.07 -10.12
CA VAL A 63 -5.17 2.33 -8.93
C VAL A 63 -6.59 2.76 -8.57
N THR A 64 -7.57 2.20 -9.27
CA THR A 64 -8.99 2.54 -9.06
C THR A 64 -9.63 1.73 -7.93
N GLN A 65 -8.95 0.70 -7.41
CA GLN A 65 -9.47 -0.15 -6.35
C GLN A 65 -9.44 0.51 -4.97
N LEU A 66 -8.56 1.49 -4.75
CA LEU A 66 -8.53 2.27 -3.50
C LEU A 66 -9.65 3.32 -3.55
N THR A 67 -10.62 3.24 -2.63
CA THR A 67 -11.81 4.10 -2.63
C THR A 67 -11.89 4.98 -1.39
N THR A 68 -11.20 4.62 -0.31
CA THR A 68 -11.23 5.29 0.98
C THR A 68 -9.82 5.49 1.53
N GLN A 69 -9.63 6.54 2.32
CA GLN A 69 -8.38 6.74 3.06
C GLN A 69 -8.10 5.55 3.98
N GLY A 70 -6.86 5.05 3.96
CA GLY A 70 -6.42 3.93 4.78
C GLY A 70 -6.57 2.55 4.11
N ASP A 71 -7.09 2.49 2.88
CA ASP A 71 -7.10 1.27 2.09
C ASP A 71 -5.68 0.78 1.74
N ILE A 72 -5.54 -0.53 1.61
CA ILE A 72 -4.29 -1.17 1.17
C ILE A 72 -4.57 -2.02 -0.08
N LEU A 73 -3.66 -1.98 -1.04
CA LEU A 73 -3.65 -2.95 -2.14
C LEU A 73 -2.85 -4.18 -1.75
N PHE A 74 -3.35 -5.36 -2.12
CA PHE A 74 -2.60 -6.61 -2.04
C PHE A 74 -2.77 -7.43 -3.31
N ARG A 75 -1.88 -8.39 -3.54
CA ARG A 75 -2.02 -9.40 -4.59
C ARG A 75 -2.91 -10.52 -4.05
N GLY A 76 -4.14 -10.60 -4.54
CA GLY A 76 -5.02 -11.73 -4.31
C GLY A 76 -4.69 -12.90 -5.24
N THR A 77 -5.60 -13.88 -5.27
CA THR A 77 -5.39 -15.14 -6.00
C THR A 77 -5.19 -14.92 -7.51
N SER A 78 -5.90 -13.95 -8.11
CA SER A 78 -5.88 -13.75 -9.57
C SER A 78 -5.61 -12.32 -10.01
N ALA A 79 -5.75 -11.34 -9.12
CA ALA A 79 -5.58 -9.93 -9.45
C ALA A 79 -5.05 -9.13 -8.25
N VAL A 80 -4.80 -7.85 -8.49
CA VAL A 80 -4.63 -6.88 -7.39
C VAL A 80 -6.00 -6.58 -6.79
N GLU A 81 -6.11 -6.78 -5.49
CA GLU A 81 -7.33 -6.60 -4.70
C GLU A 81 -7.13 -5.52 -3.63
N ARG A 82 -8.25 -5.05 -3.08
CA ARG A 82 -8.29 -4.00 -2.07
C ARG A 82 -8.64 -4.62 -0.71
N LEU A 83 -7.78 -4.40 0.27
CA LEU A 83 -8.12 -4.55 1.68
C LEU A 83 -8.67 -3.20 2.18
N PRO A 84 -9.97 -3.10 2.54
CA PRO A 84 -10.55 -1.85 3.04
C PRO A 84 -9.81 -1.34 4.28
N ALA A 85 -9.90 -0.05 4.57
CA ALA A 85 -9.34 0.55 5.78
C ALA A 85 -9.75 -0.22 7.06
N GLY A 86 -8.77 -0.44 7.94
CA GLY A 86 -8.98 -1.08 9.24
C GLY A 86 -9.65 -0.17 10.26
N SER A 87 -10.15 -0.75 11.34
CA SER A 87 -10.63 -0.01 12.52
C SER A 87 -9.49 0.22 13.52
N SER A 88 -9.68 1.15 14.46
CA SER A 88 -8.72 1.38 15.55
C SER A 88 -8.43 0.08 16.31
N GLY A 89 -7.15 -0.20 16.58
CA GLY A 89 -6.70 -1.42 17.26
C GLY A 89 -6.51 -2.64 16.34
N ASN A 90 -6.86 -2.54 15.05
CA ASN A 90 -6.57 -3.59 14.09
C ASN A 90 -5.08 -3.58 13.70
N VAL A 91 -4.54 -4.78 13.49
CA VAL A 91 -3.22 -5.03 12.93
C VAL A 91 -3.35 -5.84 11.64
N LEU A 92 -2.39 -5.66 10.73
CA LEU A 92 -2.34 -6.43 9.50
C LEU A 92 -1.84 -7.84 9.84
N GLN A 93 -2.62 -8.85 9.49
CA GLN A 93 -2.27 -10.25 9.74
C GLN A 93 -2.16 -11.03 8.44
N THR A 94 -1.02 -11.67 8.23
CA THR A 94 -0.86 -12.71 7.20
C THR A 94 -1.46 -14.01 7.71
N LYS A 95 -2.38 -14.64 6.97
CA LYS A 95 -3.02 -15.90 7.38
C LYS A 95 -2.24 -17.16 6.97
N GLY A 96 -0.95 -17.01 6.67
CA GLY A 96 -0.08 -18.06 6.15
C GLY A 96 0.28 -17.84 4.68
N ALA A 97 1.13 -18.72 4.16
CA ALA A 97 1.61 -18.63 2.78
C ALA A 97 0.46 -18.81 1.79
N GLY A 98 0.32 -17.87 0.84
CA GLY A 98 -0.70 -17.92 -0.20
C GLY A 98 -2.12 -17.60 0.27
N VAL A 99 -2.29 -17.06 1.48
CA VAL A 99 -3.59 -16.62 1.99
C VAL A 99 -3.63 -15.11 2.09
N ASP A 100 -4.76 -14.53 1.69
CA ASP A 100 -4.94 -13.08 1.66
C ASP A 100 -4.79 -12.45 3.06
N PRO A 101 -4.19 -11.25 3.13
CA PRO A 101 -4.04 -10.53 4.39
C PRO A 101 -5.40 -10.01 4.87
N ILE A 102 -5.56 -9.92 6.19
CA ILE A 102 -6.74 -9.36 6.82
C ILE A 102 -6.36 -8.32 7.87
N TRP A 103 -7.32 -7.46 8.22
CA TRP A 103 -7.29 -6.77 9.50
C TRP A 103 -7.81 -7.70 10.59
N ALA A 104 -7.01 -7.87 11.65
CA ALA A 104 -7.40 -8.62 12.84
C ALA A 104 -7.18 -7.75 14.08
N SER A 105 -7.90 -8.04 15.17
CA SER A 105 -7.59 -7.42 16.47
C SER A 105 -6.15 -7.78 16.87
N ALA A 106 -5.43 -6.82 17.46
CA ALA A 106 -4.12 -7.10 18.02
C ALA A 106 -4.19 -8.23 19.07
N THR A 107 -3.59 -9.38 18.77
CA THR A 107 -3.38 -10.47 19.74
C THR A 107 -2.01 -10.27 20.37
N GLY A 108 -1.90 -9.31 21.27
CA GLY A 108 -0.68 -8.99 21.98
C GLY A 108 -1.00 -8.49 23.38
N ILE A 109 -0.14 -8.80 24.34
CA ILE A 109 -0.23 -8.27 25.69
C ILE A 109 0.33 -6.84 25.65
N ASN A 110 -0.50 -5.85 25.96
CA ASN A 110 -0.03 -4.47 26.12
C ASN A 110 0.58 -4.32 27.52
N TRP A 111 1.84 -3.92 27.59
CA TRP A 111 2.57 -3.76 28.84
C TRP A 111 2.49 -2.32 29.33
N ASP A 112 1.82 -2.12 30.47
CA ASP A 112 1.69 -0.81 31.11
C ASP A 112 2.79 -0.60 32.16
N TYR A 113 3.55 0.48 32.03
CA TYR A 113 4.53 0.88 33.04
C TYR A 113 3.85 1.46 34.29
N LYS A 114 4.28 1.01 35.48
CA LYS A 114 3.74 1.46 36.77
C LYS A 114 4.86 1.74 37.78
N SER A 115 4.80 2.93 38.37
CA SER A 115 5.73 3.42 39.40
C SER A 115 5.01 4.06 40.61
N ALA A 116 3.70 3.86 40.72
CA ALA A 116 2.86 4.38 41.80
C ALA A 116 1.66 3.45 42.03
N ASP A 117 0.96 3.66 43.16
CA ASP A 117 -0.20 2.86 43.55
C ASP A 117 -1.26 2.80 42.44
N PHE A 118 -1.77 1.61 42.15
CA PHE A 118 -2.81 1.42 41.15
C PHE A 118 -3.66 0.18 41.40
N THR A 119 -4.84 0.13 40.77
CA THR A 119 -5.68 -1.07 40.72
C THR A 119 -5.50 -1.75 39.37
N ALA A 120 -5.06 -3.01 39.39
CA ALA A 120 -4.96 -3.84 38.20
C ALA A 120 -6.36 -4.18 37.67
N VAL A 121 -6.45 -4.41 36.35
CA VAL A 121 -7.66 -4.91 35.69
C VAL A 121 -7.43 -6.34 35.21
N SER A 122 -8.50 -7.13 35.07
CA SER A 122 -8.41 -8.46 34.46
C SER A 122 -7.80 -8.38 33.06
N GLY A 123 -6.85 -9.27 32.76
CA GLY A 123 -6.12 -9.32 31.49
C GLY A 123 -5.04 -8.24 31.33
N GLY A 124 -4.80 -7.43 32.35
CA GLY A 124 -3.74 -6.42 32.36
C GLY A 124 -2.34 -7.04 32.52
N ALA A 125 -1.35 -6.41 31.89
CA ALA A 125 0.06 -6.74 32.10
C ALA A 125 0.84 -5.48 32.45
N TYR A 126 1.63 -5.58 33.52
CA TYR A 126 2.27 -4.43 34.12
C TYR A 126 3.78 -4.64 34.30
N ILE A 127 4.55 -3.61 33.93
CA ILE A 127 5.96 -3.50 34.27
C ILE A 127 6.05 -2.62 35.51
N CYS A 128 6.36 -3.22 36.64
CA CYS A 128 6.49 -2.53 37.90
C CYS A 128 7.93 -2.08 38.11
N ASN A 129 8.15 -0.78 38.33
CA ASN A 129 9.48 -0.23 38.58
C ASN A 129 9.51 0.51 39.91
N THR A 130 10.22 -0.07 40.87
CA THR A 130 10.47 0.50 42.21
C THR A 130 11.86 1.14 42.31
N GLY A 131 12.63 1.18 41.21
CA GLY A 131 13.93 1.84 41.18
C GLY A 131 13.85 3.36 40.98
N GLU A 132 12.76 3.86 40.39
CA GLU A 132 12.54 5.28 40.11
C GLU A 132 11.66 5.98 41.17
N THR A 133 10.95 5.21 41.99
CA THR A 133 10.04 5.70 43.03
C THR A 133 10.15 4.83 44.30
N ALA A 134 9.52 5.25 45.40
CA ALA A 134 9.41 4.41 46.59
C ALA A 134 8.52 3.18 46.32
N ALA A 135 8.50 2.23 47.26
CA ALA A 135 7.58 1.09 47.21
C ALA A 135 6.12 1.56 47.00
N PHE A 136 5.40 0.84 46.15
CA PHE A 136 4.00 1.12 45.83
C PHE A 136 3.16 -0.15 45.86
N THR A 137 1.84 0.02 45.91
CA THR A 137 0.85 -1.04 46.03
C THR A 137 0.12 -1.26 44.71
N MET A 138 0.14 -2.50 44.22
CA MET A 138 -0.80 -2.96 43.20
C MET A 138 -1.99 -3.63 43.89
N THR A 139 -3.18 -3.05 43.73
CA THR A 139 -4.44 -3.65 44.21
C THR A 139 -5.01 -4.56 43.14
N MET A 140 -5.33 -5.81 43.49
CA MET A 140 -5.94 -6.77 42.56
C MET A 140 -7.42 -6.43 42.27
N PRO A 141 -7.98 -6.85 41.12
CA PRO A 141 -9.39 -6.63 40.79
C PRO A 141 -10.33 -7.20 41.86
N THR A 142 -11.41 -6.48 42.20
CA THR A 142 -12.34 -6.85 43.28
C THR A 142 -13.37 -7.93 42.89
N SER A 143 -13.31 -8.50 41.68
CA SER A 143 -14.29 -9.47 41.19
C SER A 143 -13.72 -10.44 40.14
N PRO A 144 -12.69 -11.24 40.47
CA PRO A 144 -12.10 -12.18 39.51
C PRO A 144 -13.14 -13.23 39.08
N GLN A 145 -13.21 -13.49 37.77
CA GLN A 145 -13.91 -14.61 37.15
C GLN A 145 -12.95 -15.77 36.88
N ASP A 146 -13.49 -16.94 36.52
CA ASP A 146 -12.67 -18.05 36.04
C ASP A 146 -11.86 -17.63 34.81
N ASN A 147 -10.58 -18.02 34.76
CA ASN A 147 -9.56 -17.58 33.77
C ASN A 147 -9.13 -16.10 33.79
N ASP A 148 -9.52 -15.29 34.78
CA ASP A 148 -8.93 -13.97 34.96
C ASP A 148 -7.45 -14.08 35.39
N TYR A 149 -6.62 -13.20 34.84
CA TYR A 149 -5.20 -13.15 35.18
C TYR A 149 -4.67 -11.70 35.22
N VAL A 150 -3.57 -11.51 35.95
CA VAL A 150 -2.73 -10.30 35.94
C VAL A 150 -1.29 -10.77 35.80
N ILE A 151 -0.54 -10.19 34.85
CA ILE A 151 0.88 -10.52 34.63
C ILE A 151 1.74 -9.38 35.16
N PHE A 152 2.74 -9.73 35.97
CA PHE A 152 3.75 -8.81 36.47
C PHE A 152 5.15 -9.28 36.06
N CYS A 153 6.00 -8.35 35.65
CA CYS A 153 7.39 -8.62 35.32
C CYS A 153 8.29 -7.56 35.94
N ASP A 154 9.38 -7.99 36.57
CA ASP A 154 10.50 -7.12 36.89
C ASP A 154 11.35 -6.91 35.63
N GLY A 155 10.88 -6.01 34.76
CA GLY A 155 11.54 -5.72 33.50
C GLY A 155 12.87 -4.96 33.64
N TYR A 156 13.15 -4.41 34.83
CA TYR A 156 14.30 -3.53 35.09
C TYR A 156 15.27 -4.08 36.15
N GLY A 157 15.01 -5.27 36.71
CA GLY A 157 15.87 -5.87 37.75
C GLY A 157 15.85 -5.08 39.06
N SER A 158 14.73 -4.42 39.37
CA SER A 158 14.61 -3.39 40.43
C SER A 158 13.69 -3.79 41.57
N TRP A 159 13.09 -4.98 41.52
CA TRP A 159 12.36 -5.58 42.64
C TRP A 159 13.37 -6.20 43.63
N ASN A 160 13.89 -5.36 44.52
CA ASN A 160 14.70 -5.77 45.67
C ASN A 160 13.87 -5.81 46.96
#